data_AF-A0A183D192-F1
#
_entry.id   AF-A0A183D192-F1
#
_cell.length_a   1.000
_cell.length_b   1.000
_cell.length_c   1.000
_cell.angle_alpha   90.00
_cell.angle_beta   90.00
_cell.angle_gamma   90.00
#
_symmetry.space_group_name_H-M   'P 1'
#
loop_
_entity.id
_entity.type
_entity.pdbx_description
1 polymer ?
#
loop_
_entity_poly.entity_id
_entity_poly.type
_entity_poly.pdbx_seq_one_letter_code
_entity_poly.pdbx_strand_id
1 'polypeptide(L)'
;MFERTAMYFGNYLNDNNLMFILGFFLTCVATRWDVLLRNIGFIESLALFVSACVRGEDDESRMYRRTIVRHACLAQCLVLRDISVRVRRRFPTMESLIDAGFLTKKELDKFNSYKTSYDKFWVPISWSLTNVMNARRTEKQLKEFKACLQTLTNYDWVPLPLVYPQMLTISVYLYFAVCLFARQHFLSGVNSENVFCIIYYIYFCFSSYP
;
A
#
# COMPACT_ATOMS: atom_id res chain seq x y z
N MET A 1 -5.85 10.66 -49.53
CA MET A 1 -5.19 9.47 -48.93
C MET A 1 -5.30 9.50 -47.41
N PHE A 2 -4.79 10.54 -46.76
CA PHE A 2 -4.82 10.70 -45.30
C PHE A 2 -6.24 10.62 -44.67
N GLU A 3 -7.23 11.31 -45.24
CA GLU A 3 -8.63 11.26 -44.76
C GLU A 3 -9.24 9.85 -44.79
N ARG A 4 -8.96 9.08 -45.84
CA ARG A 4 -9.44 7.69 -45.96
C ARG A 4 -8.82 6.79 -44.90
N THR A 5 -7.54 7.00 -44.58
CA THR A 5 -6.83 6.28 -43.52
C THR A 5 -7.37 6.65 -42.13
N ALA A 6 -7.64 7.94 -41.88
CA ALA A 6 -8.22 8.42 -40.63
C ALA A 6 -9.62 7.82 -40.38
N MET A 7 -10.51 7.85 -41.38
CA MET A 7 -11.84 7.25 -41.29
C MET A 7 -11.79 5.73 -41.08
N TYR A 8 -10.85 5.04 -41.75
CA TYR A 8 -10.66 3.60 -41.56
C TYR A 8 -10.37 3.27 -40.09
N PHE A 9 -9.39 3.94 -39.48
CA PHE A 9 -9.05 3.72 -38.08
C PHE A 9 -10.14 4.20 -37.10
N GLY A 10 -10.86 5.27 -37.44
CA GLY A 10 -12.01 5.77 -36.67
C GLY A 10 -13.11 4.72 -36.50
N ASN A 11 -13.37 3.91 -37.51
CA ASN A 11 -14.39 2.86 -37.45
C ASN A 11 -14.02 1.67 -36.55
N TYR A 12 -12.72 1.47 -36.25
CA TYR A 12 -12.25 0.40 -35.37
C TYR A 12 -12.03 0.84 -33.91
N LEU A 13 -12.19 2.14 -33.62
CA LEU A 13 -12.12 2.68 -32.27
C LEU A 13 -13.37 2.27 -31.47
N ASN A 14 -13.27 1.19 -30.70
CA ASN A 14 -14.31 0.72 -29.80
C ASN A 14 -13.93 1.01 -28.34
N ASP A 15 -14.57 2.02 -27.74
CA ASP A 15 -14.30 2.51 -26.39
C ASP A 15 -14.63 1.45 -25.31
N ASN A 16 -15.55 0.53 -25.59
CA ASN A 16 -16.04 -0.46 -24.62
C ASN A 16 -14.95 -1.43 -24.16
N ASN A 17 -14.04 -1.81 -25.06
CA ASN A 17 -12.94 -2.74 -24.72
C ASN A 17 -11.91 -2.09 -23.79
N LEU A 18 -11.66 -0.79 -23.97
CA LEU A 18 -10.72 -0.05 -23.13
C LEU A 18 -11.29 0.12 -21.71
N MET A 19 -12.57 0.49 -21.59
CA MET A 19 -13.23 0.61 -20.29
C MET A 19 -13.24 -0.71 -19.52
N PHE A 20 -13.43 -1.83 -20.20
CA PHE A 20 -13.39 -3.15 -19.57
C PHE A 20 -12.02 -3.47 -18.98
N ILE A 21 -10.93 -3.30 -19.75
CA ILE A 21 -9.56 -3.57 -19.29
C ILE A 21 -9.18 -2.63 -18.14
N LEU A 22 -9.55 -1.35 -18.25
CA LEU A 22 -9.32 -0.36 -17.21
C LEU A 22 -10.10 -0.70 -15.93
N GLY A 23 -11.38 -1.06 -16.04
CA GLY A 23 -12.23 -1.44 -14.91
C GLY A 23 -11.71 -2.67 -14.16
N PHE A 24 -11.25 -3.69 -14.89
CA PHE A 24 -10.62 -4.87 -14.28
C PHE A 24 -9.35 -4.49 -13.51
N PHE A 25 -8.44 -3.73 -14.15
CA PHE A 25 -7.20 -3.31 -13.50
C PHE A 25 -7.44 -2.44 -12.27
N LEU A 26 -8.35 -1.46 -12.36
CA LEU A 26 -8.72 -0.60 -11.23
C LEU A 26 -9.31 -1.42 -10.08
N THR A 27 -10.14 -2.41 -10.36
CA THR A 27 -10.70 -3.31 -9.33
C THR A 27 -9.59 -4.10 -8.64
N CYS A 28 -8.59 -4.61 -9.37
CA CYS A 28 -7.45 -5.29 -8.79
C CYS A 28 -6.62 -4.38 -7.88
N VAL A 29 -6.34 -3.14 -8.32
CA VAL A 29 -5.60 -2.15 -7.53
C VAL A 29 -6.38 -1.74 -6.28
N ALA A 30 -7.68 -1.46 -6.41
CA ALA A 30 -8.54 -1.08 -5.30
C ALA A 30 -8.64 -2.18 -4.24
N THR A 31 -8.85 -3.44 -4.67
CA THR A 31 -8.88 -4.60 -3.77
C THR A 31 -7.58 -4.73 -3.01
N ARG A 32 -6.44 -4.60 -3.70
CA ARG A 32 -5.12 -4.68 -3.08
C ARG A 32 -4.90 -3.54 -2.07
N TRP A 33 -5.27 -2.32 -2.43
CA TRP A 33 -5.18 -1.15 -1.55
C TRP A 33 -6.02 -1.31 -0.28
N ASP A 34 -7.24 -1.81 -0.41
CA ASP A 34 -8.14 -2.07 0.71
C ASP A 34 -7.59 -3.16 1.67
N VAL A 35 -6.97 -4.22 1.14
CA VAL A 35 -6.28 -5.21 1.98
C VAL A 35 -5.10 -4.57 2.72
N LEU A 36 -4.29 -3.73 2.05
CA LEU A 36 -3.19 -3.03 2.70
C LEU A 36 -3.67 -2.12 3.83
N LEU A 37 -4.72 -1.32 3.60
CA LEU A 37 -5.27 -0.42 4.60
C LEU A 37 -5.80 -1.16 5.83
N ARG A 38 -6.54 -2.25 5.64
CA ARG A 38 -7.07 -3.06 6.74
C ARG A 38 -5.98 -3.75 7.57
N ASN A 39 -4.78 -3.92 7.00
CA ASN A 39 -3.66 -4.61 7.64
C ASN A 39 -2.53 -3.69 8.12
N ILE A 40 -2.68 -2.37 8.09
CA ILE A 40 -1.67 -1.40 8.62
C ILE A 40 -1.24 -1.72 10.06
N GLY A 41 -2.10 -2.40 10.82
CA GLY A 41 -1.82 -2.85 12.19
C GLY A 41 -2.08 -1.74 13.20
N PHE A 42 -3.34 -1.29 13.31
CA PHE A 42 -3.75 -0.33 14.33
C PHE A 42 -3.43 -0.87 15.74
N ILE A 43 -2.73 -0.08 16.56
CA ILE A 43 -2.18 -0.48 17.86
C ILE A 43 -3.27 -0.43 18.95
N GLU A 44 -4.36 0.30 18.72
CA GLU A 44 -5.43 0.58 19.66
C GLU A 44 -6.05 -0.71 20.23
N SER A 45 -6.42 -1.66 19.37
CA SER A 45 -6.98 -2.95 19.78
C SER A 45 -6.02 -3.75 20.65
N LEU A 46 -4.74 -3.76 20.28
CA LEU A 46 -3.69 -4.43 21.05
C LEU A 46 -3.45 -3.73 22.40
N ALA A 47 -3.43 -2.40 22.43
CA ALA A 47 -3.22 -1.63 23.65
C ALA A 47 -4.36 -1.84 24.67
N LEU A 48 -5.61 -1.82 24.21
CA LEU A 48 -6.79 -2.13 25.02
C LEU A 48 -6.72 -3.56 25.58
N PHE A 49 -6.35 -4.52 24.74
CA PHE A 49 -6.17 -5.90 25.15
C PHE A 49 -5.07 -6.05 26.22
N VAL A 50 -3.90 -5.44 26.00
CA VAL A 50 -2.78 -5.48 26.95
C VAL A 50 -3.18 -4.82 28.28
N SER A 51 -3.94 -3.73 28.24
CA SER A 51 -4.48 -3.09 29.44
C SER A 51 -5.45 -3.99 30.22
N ALA A 52 -6.29 -4.77 29.53
CA ALA A 52 -7.22 -5.68 30.16
C ALA A 52 -6.53 -6.95 30.71
N CYS A 53 -5.51 -7.44 30.01
CA CYS A 53 -4.79 -8.67 30.37
C CYS A 53 -3.74 -8.46 31.46
N VAL A 54 -3.02 -7.34 31.48
CA VAL A 54 -1.99 -7.05 32.49
C VAL A 54 -2.59 -6.10 33.53
N ARG A 55 -3.17 -6.67 34.58
CA ARG A 55 -3.74 -5.94 35.72
C ARG A 55 -2.64 -5.62 36.75
N GLY A 56 -2.77 -4.48 37.43
CA GLY A 56 -1.79 -4.02 38.42
C GLY A 56 -1.47 -2.54 38.24
N GLU A 57 -1.48 -1.81 39.36
CA GLU A 57 -1.11 -0.39 39.44
C GLU A 57 0.36 -0.18 39.84
N ASP A 58 1.05 -1.27 40.18
CA ASP A 58 2.47 -1.31 40.45
C ASP A 58 3.29 -0.91 39.21
N ASP A 59 4.47 -0.35 39.47
CA ASP A 59 5.37 0.12 38.41
C ASP A 59 5.84 -1.03 37.50
N GLU A 60 5.97 -2.24 38.03
CA GLU A 60 6.30 -3.45 37.27
C GLU A 60 5.21 -3.75 36.22
N SER A 61 3.95 -3.87 36.62
CA SER A 61 2.81 -4.10 35.72
C SER A 61 2.66 -2.98 34.69
N ARG A 62 2.88 -1.72 35.11
CA ARG A 62 2.90 -0.57 34.21
C ARG A 62 4.03 -0.67 33.17
N MET A 63 5.22 -1.09 33.59
CA MET A 63 6.37 -1.28 32.70
C MET A 63 6.14 -2.44 31.72
N TYR A 64 5.50 -3.52 32.17
CA TYR A 64 5.10 -4.64 31.31
C TYR A 64 4.16 -4.18 30.20
N ARG A 65 3.09 -3.45 30.51
CA ARG A 65 2.15 -2.91 29.51
C ARG A 65 2.87 -2.03 28.49
N ARG A 66 3.70 -1.09 28.98
CA ARG A 66 4.48 -0.17 28.12
C ARG A 66 5.44 -0.90 27.20
N THR A 67 6.12 -1.93 27.71
CA THR A 67 7.08 -2.73 26.94
C THR A 67 6.39 -3.50 25.84
N ILE A 68 5.25 -4.14 26.12
CA ILE A 68 4.50 -4.90 25.10
C ILE A 68 4.05 -3.99 23.96
N VAL A 69 3.44 -2.85 24.29
CA VAL A 69 2.97 -1.88 23.29
C VAL A 69 4.16 -1.29 22.51
N ARG A 70 5.25 -0.91 23.19
CA ARG A 70 6.45 -0.38 22.51
C ARG A 70 7.05 -1.40 21.53
N HIS A 71 7.13 -2.68 21.88
CA HIS A 71 7.59 -3.71 20.95
C HIS A 71 6.67 -3.86 19.74
N ALA A 72 5.35 -3.73 19.91
CA ALA A 72 4.41 -3.74 18.80
C ALA A 72 4.62 -2.53 17.88
N CYS A 73 4.79 -1.33 18.46
CA CYS A 73 5.14 -0.12 17.71
C CYS A 73 6.46 -0.28 16.97
N LEU A 74 7.49 -0.84 17.62
CA LEU A 74 8.78 -1.10 17.02
C LEU A 74 8.67 -2.04 15.81
N ALA A 75 7.94 -3.14 15.95
CA ALA A 75 7.68 -4.07 14.85
C ALA A 75 6.96 -3.39 13.68
N GLN A 76 5.94 -2.58 13.97
CA GLN A 76 5.24 -1.80 12.95
C GLN A 76 6.18 -0.79 12.28
N CYS A 77 7.00 -0.06 13.04
CA CYS A 77 7.97 0.88 12.47
C CYS A 77 8.99 0.19 11.57
N LEU A 78 9.46 -1.01 11.92
CA LEU A 78 10.38 -1.78 11.08
C LEU A 78 9.72 -2.14 9.74
N VAL A 79 8.50 -2.70 9.76
CA VAL A 79 7.76 -3.04 8.53
C VAL A 79 7.48 -1.79 7.69
N LEU A 80 6.98 -0.72 8.31
CA LEU A 80 6.67 0.51 7.59
C LEU A 80 7.91 1.22 7.05
N ARG A 81 9.07 1.08 7.70
CA ARG A 81 10.35 1.60 7.19
C ARG A 81 10.79 0.88 5.91
N ASP A 82 10.47 -0.40 5.80
CA ASP A 82 10.82 -1.19 4.62
C ASP A 82 9.87 -0.89 3.45
N ILE A 83 8.57 -0.71 3.71
CA ILE A 83 7.55 -0.48 2.67
C ILE A 83 7.44 1.02 2.28
N SER A 84 7.53 1.95 3.24
CA SER A 84 7.29 3.38 3.01
C SER A 84 8.57 4.19 2.96
N VAL A 85 8.86 4.79 1.80
CA VAL A 85 9.99 5.72 1.61
C VAL A 85 9.94 6.88 2.61
N ARG A 86 8.75 7.38 2.97
CA ARG A 86 8.60 8.47 3.94
C ARG A 86 9.04 8.06 5.35
N VAL A 87 8.67 6.85 5.78
CA VAL A 87 9.08 6.30 7.08
C VAL A 87 10.57 5.97 7.05
N ARG A 88 11.09 5.42 5.95
CA ARG A 88 12.52 5.19 5.74
C ARG A 88 13.36 6.46 5.87
N ARG A 89 12.90 7.58 5.30
CA ARG A 89 13.57 8.88 5.44
C ARG A 89 13.53 9.42 6.88
N ARG A 90 12.45 9.16 7.62
CA ARG A 90 12.31 9.58 9.02
C ARG A 90 13.19 8.73 9.96
N PHE A 91 13.28 7.44 9.70
CA PHE A 91 14.04 6.48 10.51
C PHE A 91 15.06 5.71 9.66
N PRO A 92 16.12 6.35 9.16
CA PRO A 92 17.05 5.73 8.22
C PRO A 92 17.91 4.64 8.85
N THR A 93 18.26 4.77 10.14
CA THR A 93 19.15 3.86 10.86
C THR A 93 18.47 3.25 12.07
N MET A 94 19.02 2.17 12.60
CA MET A 94 18.51 1.58 13.85
C MET A 94 18.72 2.52 15.05
N GLU A 95 19.76 3.36 15.01
CA GLU A 95 20.01 4.40 16.02
C GLU A 95 18.89 5.44 16.03
N SER A 96 18.36 5.84 14.88
CA SER A 96 17.22 6.77 14.83
C SER A 96 15.96 6.21 15.51
N LEU A 97 15.81 4.88 15.58
CA LEU A 97 14.73 4.24 16.34
C LEU A 97 15.00 4.23 17.86
N ILE A 98 16.27 4.26 18.26
CA ILE A 98 16.66 4.45 19.67
C ILE A 98 16.36 5.89 20.09
N ASP A 99 16.79 6.86 19.29
CA ASP A 99 16.58 8.29 19.58
C ASP A 99 15.09 8.63 19.66
N ALA A 100 14.26 7.98 18.83
CA ALA A 100 12.81 8.10 18.87
C ALA A 100 12.14 7.33 20.02
N GLY A 101 12.90 6.53 20.79
CA GLY A 101 12.39 5.79 21.96
C GLY A 101 11.65 4.49 21.63
N PHE A 102 11.67 4.01 20.39
CA PHE A 102 11.07 2.72 20.03
C PHE A 102 11.93 1.53 20.47
N LEU A 103 13.25 1.71 20.51
CA LEU A 103 14.22 0.66 20.82
C LEU A 103 15.18 1.14 21.92
N THR A 104 15.59 0.28 22.84
CA THR A 104 16.67 0.60 23.78
C THR A 104 18.00 0.07 23.28
N LYS A 105 19.14 0.65 23.74
CA LYS A 105 20.47 0.17 23.35
C LYS A 105 20.68 -1.32 23.65
N LYS A 106 20.27 -1.77 24.84
CA LYS A 106 20.35 -3.20 25.24
C LYS A 106 19.54 -4.11 24.31
N GLU A 107 18.38 -3.64 23.87
CA GLU A 107 17.55 -4.40 22.93
C GLU A 107 18.11 -4.39 21.51
N LEU A 108 18.80 -3.32 21.10
CA LEU A 108 19.52 -3.31 19.83
C LEU A 108 20.63 -4.37 19.84
N ASP A 109 21.41 -4.47 20.93
CA ASP A 109 22.44 -5.49 21.06
C ASP A 109 21.84 -6.90 20.98
N LYS A 110 20.73 -7.13 21.68
CA LYS A 110 19.96 -8.38 21.60
C LYS A 110 19.37 -8.61 20.20
N PHE A 111 18.91 -7.58 19.52
CA PHE A 111 18.38 -7.67 18.16
C PHE A 111 19.47 -8.06 17.15
N ASN A 112 20.69 -7.57 17.35
CA ASN A 112 21.85 -7.85 16.49
C ASN A 112 22.46 -9.23 16.74
N SER A 113 22.28 -9.81 17.92
CA SER A 113 22.75 -11.18 18.22
C SER A 113 22.05 -12.26 17.38
N TYR A 114 20.81 -12.01 16.96
CA TYR A 114 20.09 -12.86 16.00
C TYR A 114 20.68 -12.69 14.59
N LYS A 115 21.48 -13.69 14.17
CA LYS A 115 22.06 -13.78 12.82
C LYS A 115 21.05 -14.39 11.85
N THR A 116 20.36 -13.53 11.09
CA THR A 116 19.43 -13.94 10.03
C THR A 116 19.66 -13.09 8.80
N SER A 117 19.55 -13.69 7.61
CA SER A 117 19.57 -12.96 6.33
C SER A 117 18.24 -12.29 6.00
N TYR A 118 17.17 -12.66 6.72
CA TYR A 118 15.82 -12.13 6.55
C TYR A 118 15.50 -10.98 7.51
N ASP A 119 14.49 -10.20 7.17
CA ASP A 119 13.99 -9.10 7.98
C ASP A 119 13.51 -9.58 9.36
N LYS A 120 13.88 -8.80 10.38
CA LYS A 120 13.72 -9.15 11.79
C LYS A 120 12.55 -8.44 12.46
N PHE A 121 11.57 -7.97 11.70
CA PHE A 121 10.41 -7.24 12.25
C PHE A 121 9.58 -8.07 13.25
N TRP A 122 9.64 -9.40 13.15
CA TRP A 122 8.92 -10.33 14.04
C TRP A 122 9.58 -10.47 15.42
N VAL A 123 10.86 -10.07 15.57
CA VAL A 123 11.65 -10.27 16.79
C VAL A 123 11.06 -9.51 17.99
N PRO A 124 10.72 -8.20 17.91
CA PRO A 124 10.08 -7.48 19.01
C PRO A 124 8.76 -8.11 19.46
N ILE A 125 7.95 -8.57 18.51
CA ILE A 125 6.68 -9.25 18.82
C ILE A 125 6.95 -10.57 19.57
N SER A 126 7.97 -11.32 19.14
CA SER A 126 8.36 -12.56 19.82
C SER A 126 8.78 -12.31 21.27
N TRP A 127 9.50 -11.23 21.55
CA TRP A 127 9.87 -10.86 22.93
C TRP A 127 8.62 -10.57 23.78
N SER A 128 7.67 -9.81 23.24
CA SER A 128 6.40 -9.56 23.92
C SER A 128 5.58 -10.82 24.14
N LEU A 129 5.60 -11.74 23.17
CA LEU A 129 4.88 -13.01 23.27
C LEU A 129 5.43 -13.86 24.42
N THR A 130 6.76 -13.95 24.56
CA THR A 130 7.40 -14.64 25.70
C THR A 130 6.97 -14.02 27.03
N ASN A 131 6.91 -12.69 27.12
CA ASN A 131 6.46 -12.01 28.33
C ASN A 131 4.99 -12.34 28.68
N VAL A 132 4.12 -12.34 27.67
CA VAL A 132 2.69 -12.68 27.83
C VAL A 132 2.49 -14.15 28.23
N MET A 133 3.25 -15.07 27.62
CA MET A 133 3.23 -16.50 27.96
C MET A 133 3.72 -16.75 29.39
N ASN A 134 4.81 -16.09 29.80
CA ASN A 134 5.32 -16.18 31.17
C ASN A 134 4.31 -15.67 32.19
N ALA A 135 3.53 -14.64 31.83
CA ALA A 135 2.43 -14.12 32.64
C ALA A 135 1.15 -14.99 32.58
N ARG A 136 1.17 -16.13 31.85
CA ARG A 136 0.03 -17.04 31.61
C ARG A 136 -1.21 -16.32 31.08
N ARG A 137 -1.01 -15.30 30.24
CA ARG A 137 -2.10 -14.51 29.62
C ARG A 137 -2.34 -14.95 28.18
N THR A 138 -3.47 -14.53 27.63
CA THR A 138 -3.84 -14.82 26.25
C THR A 138 -2.91 -14.10 25.26
N GLU A 139 -2.49 -14.82 24.23
CA GLU A 139 -1.56 -14.34 23.19
C GLU A 139 -2.25 -13.94 21.87
N LYS A 140 -3.56 -14.18 21.78
CA LYS A 140 -4.36 -14.09 20.54
C LYS A 140 -4.19 -12.77 19.80
N GLN A 141 -4.38 -11.64 20.49
CA GLN A 141 -4.30 -10.31 19.87
C GLN A 141 -2.89 -9.97 19.34
N LEU A 142 -1.85 -10.45 20.02
CA LEU A 142 -0.47 -10.21 19.59
C LEU A 142 -0.12 -11.04 18.34
N LYS A 143 -0.65 -12.27 18.24
CA LYS A 143 -0.55 -13.11 17.04
C LYS A 143 -1.33 -12.53 15.86
N GLU A 144 -2.53 -12.00 16.11
CA GLU A 144 -3.33 -11.30 15.09
C GLU A 144 -2.60 -10.06 14.57
N PHE A 145 -2.05 -9.23 15.45
CA PHE A 145 -1.24 -8.07 15.07
C PHE A 145 -0.03 -8.46 14.21
N LYS A 146 0.68 -9.54 14.59
CA LYS A 146 1.79 -10.09 13.78
C LYS A 146 1.31 -10.50 12.39
N ALA A 147 0.15 -11.16 12.30
CA ALA A 147 -0.40 -11.62 11.02
C ALA A 147 -0.76 -10.45 10.09
N CYS A 148 -1.28 -9.35 10.63
CA CYS A 148 -1.52 -8.12 9.85
C CYS A 148 -0.20 -7.58 9.26
N LEU A 149 0.84 -7.43 10.08
CA LEU A 149 2.15 -6.96 9.62
C LEU A 149 2.82 -7.92 8.61
N GLN A 150 2.65 -9.23 8.80
CA GLN A 150 3.12 -10.23 7.83
C GLN A 150 2.40 -10.06 6.48
N THR A 151 1.09 -9.81 6.51
CA THR A 151 0.31 -9.55 5.28
C THR A 151 0.87 -8.35 4.53
N LEU A 152 1.18 -7.24 5.21
CA LEU A 152 1.79 -6.07 4.58
C LEU A 152 3.12 -6.42 3.90
N THR A 153 3.98 -7.16 4.60
CA THR A 153 5.30 -7.56 4.10
C THR A 153 5.17 -8.49 2.89
N ASN A 154 4.22 -9.43 2.91
CA ASN A 154 3.95 -10.33 1.80
C ASN A 154 3.43 -9.58 0.57
N TYR A 155 2.60 -8.57 0.77
CA TYR A 155 2.14 -7.72 -0.33
C TYR A 155 3.29 -6.90 -0.88
N ASP A 156 4.13 -6.28 -0.06
CA ASP A 156 5.31 -5.55 -0.56
C ASP A 156 6.28 -6.46 -1.34
N TRP A 157 6.55 -7.67 -0.84
CA TRP A 157 7.36 -8.67 -1.52
C TRP A 157 6.80 -9.03 -2.90
N VAL A 158 5.49 -9.26 -2.99
CA VAL A 158 4.81 -9.71 -4.22
C VAL A 158 4.00 -8.55 -4.81
N PRO A 159 4.61 -7.70 -5.66
CA PRO A 159 3.88 -6.69 -6.39
C PRO A 159 2.94 -7.32 -7.42
N LEU A 160 2.02 -6.52 -7.95
CA LEU A 160 1.21 -6.94 -9.10
C LEU A 160 2.13 -7.33 -10.27
N PRO A 161 1.81 -8.40 -11.02
CA PRO A 161 2.55 -8.77 -12.21
C PRO A 161 2.75 -7.57 -13.13
N LEU A 162 4.00 -7.32 -13.51
CA LEU A 162 4.40 -6.13 -14.28
C LEU A 162 3.66 -6.03 -15.63
N VAL A 163 3.24 -7.18 -16.18
CA VAL A 163 2.47 -7.25 -17.43
C VAL A 163 1.13 -6.53 -17.34
N TYR A 164 0.45 -6.48 -16.19
CA TYR A 164 -0.86 -5.83 -16.07
C TYR A 164 -0.82 -4.31 -16.32
N PRO A 165 0.00 -3.51 -15.59
CA PRO A 165 0.11 -2.08 -15.88
C PRO A 165 0.72 -1.80 -17.26
N GLN A 166 1.60 -2.68 -17.76
CA GLN A 166 2.16 -2.55 -19.12
C GLN A 166 1.08 -2.69 -20.20
N MET A 167 0.27 -3.75 -20.14
CA MET A 167 -0.84 -3.98 -21.07
C MET A 167 -1.83 -2.82 -21.03
N LEU A 168 -2.18 -2.33 -19.84
CA LEU A 168 -3.05 -1.17 -19.71
C LEU A 168 -2.46 0.07 -20.37
N THR A 169 -1.19 0.37 -20.13
CA THR A 169 -0.50 1.54 -20.71
C THR A 169 -0.48 1.44 -22.23
N ILE A 170 -0.15 0.28 -22.78
CA ILE A 170 -0.15 0.04 -24.23
C ILE A 170 -1.56 0.22 -24.80
N SER A 171 -2.59 -0.37 -24.18
CA SER A 171 -3.98 -0.23 -24.63
C SER A 171 -4.45 1.23 -24.64
N VAL A 172 -4.14 1.99 -23.58
CA VAL A 172 -4.49 3.41 -23.46
C VAL A 172 -3.73 4.25 -24.48
N TYR A 173 -2.41 4.05 -24.62
CA TYR A 173 -1.59 4.84 -25.54
C TYR A 173 -1.92 4.55 -27.00
N LEU A 174 -2.14 3.28 -27.36
CA LEU A 174 -2.56 2.92 -28.70
C LEU A 174 -3.92 3.53 -29.02
N TYR A 175 -4.87 3.48 -28.09
CA TYR A 175 -6.18 4.10 -28.24
C TYR A 175 -6.05 5.62 -28.52
N PHE A 176 -5.27 6.34 -27.70
CA PHE A 176 -5.08 7.78 -27.90
C PHE A 176 -4.28 8.12 -29.16
N ALA A 177 -3.27 7.33 -29.52
CA ALA A 177 -2.52 7.51 -30.76
C ALA A 177 -3.45 7.39 -31.96
N VAL A 178 -4.29 6.35 -32.00
CA VAL A 178 -5.27 6.16 -33.07
C VAL A 178 -6.32 7.28 -33.07
N CYS A 179 -6.81 7.71 -31.90
CA CYS A 179 -7.71 8.86 -31.78
C CYS A 179 -7.11 10.15 -32.35
N LEU A 180 -5.84 10.44 -32.10
CA LEU A 180 -5.15 11.63 -32.62
C LEU A 180 -5.13 11.65 -34.15
N PHE A 181 -4.96 10.49 -34.80
CA PHE A 181 -4.99 10.38 -36.26
C PHE A 181 -6.41 10.34 -36.82
N ALA A 182 -7.30 9.56 -36.20
CA ALA A 182 -8.64 9.27 -36.73
C ALA A 182 -9.63 10.43 -36.53
N ARG A 183 -9.45 11.24 -35.48
CA ARG A 183 -10.33 12.37 -35.13
C ARG A 183 -9.74 13.72 -35.54
N GLN A 184 -8.78 13.75 -36.45
CA GLN A 184 -8.27 15.00 -37.01
C GLN A 184 -9.37 15.64 -37.88
N HIS A 185 -9.81 16.85 -37.53
CA HIS A 185 -10.82 17.57 -38.32
C HIS A 185 -10.23 18.04 -39.65
N PHE A 186 -10.89 17.69 -40.75
CA PHE A 186 -10.58 18.20 -42.08
C PHE A 186 -11.30 19.54 -42.28
N LEU A 187 -10.58 20.57 -42.72
CA LEU A 187 -11.14 21.89 -43.03
C LEU A 187 -12.10 21.79 -44.23
N SER A 188 -13.36 21.50 -43.95
CA SER A 188 -14.48 21.86 -44.81
C SER A 188 -15.03 23.18 -44.30
N GLY A 189 -14.96 24.21 -45.15
CA GLY A 189 -15.31 25.62 -44.95
C GLY A 189 -16.11 26.02 -43.69
N VAL A 190 -15.53 26.95 -42.93
CA VAL A 190 -16.18 27.99 -42.10
C VAL A 190 -17.52 27.61 -41.47
N ASN A 191 -17.51 27.08 -40.24
CA ASN A 191 -18.10 27.70 -39.04
C ASN A 191 -18.15 26.73 -37.84
N SER A 192 -17.71 27.26 -36.68
CA SER A 192 -18.16 26.90 -35.33
C SER A 192 -17.98 25.49 -34.74
N GLU A 193 -16.79 24.88 -34.69
CA GLU A 193 -16.58 23.67 -33.84
C GLU A 193 -15.22 23.56 -33.11
N ASN A 194 -14.49 24.66 -32.92
CA ASN A 194 -13.23 24.67 -32.15
C ASN A 194 -13.37 24.32 -30.64
N VAL A 195 -14.59 23.99 -30.17
CA VAL A 195 -14.90 23.66 -28.78
C VAL A 195 -14.85 22.13 -28.53
N PHE A 196 -14.92 21.28 -29.55
CA PHE A 196 -15.09 19.82 -29.37
C PHE A 196 -13.83 19.03 -29.00
N CYS A 197 -12.63 19.52 -29.36
CA CYS A 197 -11.38 18.85 -28.97
C CYS A 197 -11.15 18.82 -27.45
N ILE A 198 -11.63 19.85 -26.74
CA ILE A 198 -11.51 19.93 -25.27
C ILE A 198 -12.61 19.08 -24.61
N ILE A 199 -13.82 19.03 -25.18
CA ILE A 199 -14.94 18.27 -24.62
C ILE A 199 -14.63 16.77 -24.58
N TYR A 200 -13.95 16.18 -25.57
CA TYR A 200 -13.57 14.76 -25.53
C TYR A 200 -12.50 14.44 -24.48
N TYR A 201 -11.55 15.36 -24.27
CA TYR A 201 -10.54 15.22 -23.21
C TYR A 201 -11.20 15.31 -21.82
N ILE A 202 -12.22 16.17 -21.67
CA ILE A 202 -13.02 16.30 -20.45
C ILE A 202 -13.97 15.11 -20.26
N TYR A 203 -14.59 14.56 -21.31
CA TYR A 203 -15.50 13.42 -21.22
C TYR A 203 -14.79 12.15 -20.74
N PHE A 204 -13.54 11.93 -21.19
CA PHE A 204 -12.69 10.84 -20.69
C PHE A 204 -12.18 11.09 -19.26
N CYS A 205 -11.99 12.36 -18.85
CA CYS A 205 -11.55 12.71 -17.50
C CYS A 205 -12.69 12.77 -16.46
N PHE A 206 -13.96 13.02 -16.84
CA PHE A 206 -15.03 13.36 -15.89
C PHE A 206 -16.35 12.59 -16.05
N SER A 207 -16.58 11.79 -17.10
CA SER A 207 -17.84 11.02 -17.24
C SER A 207 -17.81 9.67 -16.51
N SER A 208 -17.32 9.65 -15.27
CA SER A 208 -17.43 8.53 -14.33
C SER A 208 -17.88 9.02 -12.96
N TYR A 209 -19.01 9.72 -12.92
CA TYR A 209 -19.78 9.94 -11.69
C TYR A 209 -21.27 9.95 -12.05
N PRO A 210 -22.06 8.93 -11.66
CA PRO A 210 -23.44 9.17 -11.23
C PRO A 210 -23.45 9.82 -9.84
#